data_AF-A0A2V5WGV0-F1
#
_entry.id   AF-A0A2V5WGV0-F1
#
_cell.length_a   1.000
_cell.length_b   1.000
_cell.length_c   1.000
_cell.angle_alpha   90.00
_cell.angle_beta   90.00
_cell.angle_gamma   90.00
#
_symmetry.space_group_name_H-M   'P 1'
#
loop_
_entity.id
_entity.type
_entity.pdbx_description
1 polymer ?
#
loop_
_entity_poly.entity_id
_entity_poly.type
_entity_poly.pdbx_seq_one_letter_code
_entity_poly.pdbx_strand_id
1 'polypeptide(L)'
;MKQPSHETRVERLLGAPLADDAVRRWPQSGEILRGKARIAEVESRFQGLKLAVTRRHACGRVIVVEWNSDYGDGRVYRNVSIGELQDGRVTRVADYWGEPFARPEWRRGLSDSEDVRPHADELTEE
;
A
#
# COMPACT_ATOMS: atom_id res chain seq x y z
N MET A 1 14.87 -20.23 3.33
CA MET A 1 13.99 -19.66 4.38
C MET A 1 12.59 -19.54 3.80
N LYS A 2 11.57 -20.19 4.39
CA LYS A 2 10.17 -20.07 3.97
C LYS A 2 9.72 -18.62 4.25
N GLN A 3 9.23 -17.91 3.24
CA GLN A 3 8.54 -16.63 3.47
C GLN A 3 7.37 -16.88 4.44
N PRO A 4 7.13 -16.00 5.43
CA PRO A 4 5.95 -16.12 6.27
C PRO A 4 4.71 -16.08 5.38
N SER A 5 3.71 -16.93 5.68
CA SER A 5 2.40 -16.83 5.04
C SER A 5 1.80 -15.49 5.42
N HIS A 6 1.81 -14.53 4.51
CA HIS A 6 1.07 -13.27 4.68
C HIS A 6 -0.42 -13.62 4.57
N GLU A 7 -1.19 -13.45 5.64
CA GLU A 7 -2.61 -13.79 5.69
C GLU A 7 -3.49 -12.63 5.19
N THR A 8 -2.93 -11.43 5.11
CA THR A 8 -3.59 -10.20 4.65
C THR A 8 -2.75 -9.52 3.57
N ARG A 9 -3.42 -8.75 2.70
CA ARG A 9 -2.77 -7.92 1.67
C ARG A 9 -1.76 -6.97 2.30
N VAL A 10 -2.14 -6.32 3.40
CA VAL A 10 -1.26 -5.36 4.06
C VAL A 10 -0.03 -6.00 4.70
N GLU A 11 -0.10 -7.26 5.17
CA GLU A 11 1.09 -8.01 5.61
C GLU A 11 2.03 -8.25 4.43
N ARG A 12 1.49 -8.60 3.26
CA ARG A 12 2.28 -8.78 2.03
C ARG A 12 2.93 -7.46 1.61
N LEU A 13 2.19 -6.36 1.65
CA LEU A 13 2.73 -5.02 1.34
C LEU A 13 3.86 -4.66 2.31
N LEU A 14 3.64 -4.77 3.61
CA LEU A 14 4.62 -4.40 4.64
C LEU A 14 5.80 -5.38 4.74
N GLY A 15 5.61 -6.63 4.33
CA GLY A 15 6.61 -7.69 4.51
C GLY A 15 6.76 -8.12 5.98
N ALA A 16 5.74 -7.90 6.80
CA ALA A 16 5.73 -8.21 8.23
C ALA A 16 4.32 -8.63 8.68
N PRO A 17 4.18 -9.52 9.68
CA PRO A 17 2.89 -9.96 10.19
C PRO A 17 2.18 -8.85 11.00
N LEU A 18 0.85 -8.81 10.95
CA LEU A 18 0.05 -7.96 11.83
C LEU A 18 -0.06 -8.60 13.23
N ALA A 19 -0.19 -7.75 14.25
CA ALA A 19 -0.74 -8.17 15.54
C ALA A 19 -2.26 -8.40 15.42
N ASP A 20 -2.82 -9.27 16.26
CA ASP A 20 -4.25 -9.61 16.20
C ASP A 20 -5.16 -8.39 16.45
N ASP A 21 -4.69 -7.44 17.26
CA ASP A 21 -5.37 -6.19 17.61
C ASP A 21 -4.93 -4.99 16.76
N ALA A 22 -4.20 -5.23 15.67
CA ALA A 22 -3.66 -4.16 14.83
C ALA A 22 -4.74 -3.18 14.37
N VAL A 23 -4.38 -1.89 14.32
CA VAL A 23 -5.27 -0.82 13.88
C VAL A 23 -4.79 -0.28 12.54
N ARG A 24 -5.65 -0.36 11.52
CA ARG A 24 -5.40 0.23 10.20
C ARG A 24 -6.28 1.47 10.02
N ARG A 25 -5.68 2.56 9.57
CA ARG A 25 -6.35 3.84 9.37
C ARG A 25 -6.25 4.27 7.92
N TRP A 26 -7.34 4.80 7.41
CA TRP A 26 -7.43 5.39 6.08
C TRP A 26 -7.77 6.87 6.24
N PRO A 27 -6.76 7.74 6.45
CA PRO A 27 -7.02 9.12 6.84
C PRO A 27 -7.83 9.91 5.80
N GLN A 28 -7.71 9.58 4.52
CA GLN A 28 -8.44 10.25 3.43
C GLN A 28 -9.96 10.04 3.50
N SER A 29 -10.43 8.88 3.95
CA SER A 29 -11.86 8.60 4.14
C SER A 29 -12.33 8.79 5.60
N GLY A 30 -11.39 8.91 6.53
CA GLY A 30 -11.68 8.98 7.97
C GLY A 30 -11.95 7.62 8.62
N GLU A 31 -11.73 6.51 7.90
CA GLU A 31 -12.04 5.17 8.38
C GLU A 31 -10.94 4.58 9.26
N ILE A 32 -11.37 3.73 10.20
CA ILE A 32 -10.50 2.99 11.11
C ILE A 32 -10.98 1.54 11.19
N LEU A 33 -10.10 0.61 10.79
CA LEU A 33 -10.30 -0.83 10.95
C LEU A 33 -9.53 -1.30 12.18
N ARG A 34 -10.19 -2.05 13.06
CA ARG A 34 -9.61 -2.57 14.30
C ARG A 34 -9.61 -4.09 14.28
N GLY A 35 -8.43 -4.68 14.45
CA GLY A 35 -8.17 -6.11 14.50
C GLY A 35 -7.85 -6.71 13.13
N LYS A 36 -6.91 -7.66 13.13
CA LYS A 36 -6.44 -8.38 11.94
C LYS A 36 -7.59 -9.04 11.16
N ALA A 37 -8.54 -9.66 11.86
CA ALA A 37 -9.68 -10.31 11.23
C ALA A 37 -10.56 -9.34 10.43
N ARG A 38 -10.80 -8.12 10.94
CA ARG A 38 -11.57 -7.09 10.24
C ARG A 38 -10.81 -6.52 9.05
N ILE A 39 -9.49 -6.36 9.18
CA ILE A 39 -8.64 -5.96 8.06
C ILE A 39 -8.72 -7.01 6.94
N ALA A 40 -8.58 -8.29 7.26
CA ALA A 40 -8.69 -9.39 6.32
C ALA A 40 -10.07 -9.45 5.63
N GLU A 41 -11.16 -9.29 6.40
CA GLU A 41 -12.53 -9.29 5.87
C GLU A 41 -12.76 -8.15 4.86
N VAL A 42 -12.20 -6.97 5.11
CA VAL A 42 -12.33 -5.84 4.19
C VAL A 42 -11.48 -6.07 2.93
N GLU A 43 -10.27 -6.58 3.08
CA GLU A 43 -9.38 -6.88 1.95
C GLU A 43 -9.96 -7.95 1.02
N SER A 44 -10.61 -8.98 1.56
CA SER A 44 -11.21 -10.06 0.75
C SER A 44 -12.40 -9.62 -0.12
N ARG A 45 -12.95 -8.42 0.11
CA ARG A 45 -14.05 -7.88 -0.69
C ARG A 45 -13.60 -7.11 -1.93
N PHE A 46 -12.31 -6.81 -2.06
CA PHE A 46 -11.79 -6.15 -3.26
C PHE A 46 -11.80 -7.13 -4.43
N GLN A 47 -12.37 -6.72 -5.56
CA GLN A 47 -12.39 -7.50 -6.80
C GLN A 47 -11.64 -6.72 -7.89
N GLY A 48 -10.79 -7.40 -8.66
CA GLY A 48 -10.06 -6.79 -9.77
C GLY A 48 -8.96 -5.79 -9.36
N LEU A 49 -8.63 -5.70 -8.07
CA LEU A 49 -7.49 -4.91 -7.61
C LEU A 49 -6.20 -5.57 -8.10
N LYS A 50 -5.36 -4.80 -8.78
CA LYS A 50 -3.98 -5.18 -9.08
C LYS A 50 -3.04 -4.32 -8.27
N LEU A 51 -1.92 -4.88 -7.83
CA LEU A 51 -0.94 -4.14 -7.06
C LEU A 51 0.49 -4.60 -7.31
N ALA A 52 1.44 -3.70 -7.10
CA ALA A 52 2.87 -3.97 -7.18
C ALA A 52 3.60 -3.18 -6.09
N VAL A 53 4.51 -3.83 -5.36
CA VAL A 53 5.36 -3.16 -4.38
C VAL A 53 6.58 -2.59 -5.07
N THR A 54 6.73 -1.27 -5.02
CA THR A 54 7.86 -0.57 -5.64
C THR A 54 9.06 -0.57 -4.71
N ARG A 55 8.86 -0.23 -3.43
CA ARG A 55 9.97 -0.12 -2.47
C ARG A 55 9.49 -0.28 -1.03
N ARG A 56 10.33 -0.88 -0.19
CA ARG A 56 10.17 -0.88 1.27
C ARG A 56 11.35 -0.18 1.92
N HIS A 57 11.07 0.70 2.86
CA HIS A 57 12.04 1.40 3.70
C HIS A 57 11.89 0.93 5.13
N ALA A 58 13.00 0.58 5.77
CA ALA A 58 13.04 0.26 7.19
C ALA A 58 13.59 1.47 7.98
N CYS A 59 12.76 2.03 8.85
CA CYS A 59 13.05 3.22 9.64
C CYS A 59 12.90 2.89 11.13
N GLY A 60 13.87 2.16 11.69
CA GLY A 60 13.80 1.66 13.06
C GLY A 60 12.61 0.73 13.25
N ARG A 61 11.62 1.14 14.03
CA ARG A 61 10.37 0.39 14.25
C ARG A 61 9.26 0.75 13.25
N VAL A 62 9.56 1.49 12.19
CA VAL A 62 8.59 1.87 11.16
C VAL A 62 8.98 1.25 9.84
N ILE A 63 8.02 0.69 9.12
CA ILE A 63 8.15 0.27 7.72
C ILE A 63 7.35 1.26 6.88
N VAL A 64 7.98 1.85 5.87
CA VAL A 64 7.29 2.67 4.86
C VAL A 64 7.34 1.93 3.54
N VAL A 65 6.19 1.74 2.90
CA VAL A 65 6.09 1.02 1.64
C VAL A 65 5.50 1.93 0.58
N GLU A 66 6.25 2.10 -0.50
CA GLU A 66 5.76 2.70 -1.74
C GLU A 66 5.25 1.56 -2.64
N TRP A 67 4.01 1.67 -3.09
CA TRP A 67 3.37 0.66 -3.93
C TRP A 67 2.38 1.28 -4.90
N ASN A 68 2.10 0.58 -5.98
CA ASN A 68 1.16 1.00 -7.01
C ASN A 68 -0.10 0.13 -6.95
N SER A 69 -1.25 0.69 -7.31
CA SER A 69 -2.48 -0.06 -7.50
C SER A 69 -3.30 0.37 -8.70
N ASP A 70 -4.04 -0.56 -9.27
CA ASP A 70 -5.09 -0.33 -10.27
C ASP A 70 -6.38 -1.00 -9.78
N TYR A 71 -7.45 -0.22 -9.66
CA TYR A 71 -8.76 -0.69 -9.16
C TYR A 71 -9.63 -1.30 -10.27
N GLY A 72 -9.06 -1.59 -11.44
CA GLY A 72 -9.76 -2.13 -12.61
C GLY A 72 -10.22 -1.05 -13.59
N ASP A 73 -9.92 0.22 -13.32
CA ASP A 73 -10.24 1.36 -14.18
C ASP A 73 -9.07 1.77 -15.09
N GLY A 74 -7.93 1.08 -14.98
CA GLY A 74 -6.72 1.36 -15.75
C GLY A 74 -5.92 2.55 -15.22
N ARG A 75 -6.35 3.18 -14.12
CA ARG A 75 -5.64 4.29 -13.46
C ARG A 75 -4.68 3.71 -12.43
N VAL A 76 -3.41 4.11 -12.52
CA VAL A 76 -2.39 3.71 -11.54
C VAL A 76 -2.32 4.75 -10.42
N TYR A 77 -2.68 4.32 -9.22
CA TYR A 77 -2.53 5.10 -7.99
C TYR A 77 -1.15 4.86 -7.39
N ARG A 78 -0.54 5.92 -6.85
CA ARG A 78 0.74 5.87 -6.13
C ARG A 78 0.47 5.92 -4.64
N ASN A 79 0.72 4.81 -3.97
CA ASN A 79 0.28 4.60 -2.61
C ASN A 79 1.45 4.53 -1.64
N VAL A 80 1.19 4.94 -0.41
CA VAL A 80 2.11 4.77 0.72
C VAL A 80 1.39 4.07 1.85
N SER A 81 1.95 2.98 2.34
CA SER A 81 1.52 2.32 3.58
C SER A 81 2.62 2.41 4.63
N ILE A 82 2.26 2.87 5.83
CA ILE A 82 3.18 3.08 6.95
C ILE A 82 2.79 2.12 8.06
N GLY A 83 3.66 1.17 8.40
CA GLY A 83 3.47 0.20 9.47
C GLY A 83 4.36 0.47 10.67
N GLU A 84 3.79 0.53 11.88
CA GLU A 84 4.55 0.62 13.15
C GLU A 84 4.67 -0.76 13.81
N LEU A 85 5.90 -1.13 14.15
CA LEU A 85 6.27 -2.42 14.73
C LEU A 85 6.36 -2.37 16.26
N GLN A 86 5.86 -3.43 16.89
CA GLN A 86 6.15 -3.81 18.28
C GLN A 86 6.42 -5.31 18.29
N ASP A 87 7.55 -5.71 18.86
CA ASP A 87 7.98 -7.12 18.96
C ASP A 87 7.89 -7.91 17.63
N GLY A 88 8.34 -7.26 16.55
CA GLY A 88 8.36 -7.85 15.21
C GLY A 88 6.99 -7.96 14.52
N ARG A 89 5.92 -7.45 15.14
CA ARG A 89 4.56 -7.42 14.56
C ARG A 89 4.10 -5.98 14.32
N VAL A 90 3.35 -5.78 13.25
CA VAL A 90 2.75 -4.49 12.93
C VAL A 90 1.51 -4.28 13.79
N THR A 91 1.52 -3.23 14.61
CA THR A 91 0.41 -2.87 15.51
C THR A 91 -0.44 -1.73 14.97
N ARG A 92 0.14 -0.90 14.10
CA ARG A 92 -0.56 0.22 13.46
C ARG A 92 -0.20 0.31 12.00
N VAL A 93 -1.19 0.61 11.18
CA VAL A 93 -1.02 0.94 9.77
C VAL A 93 -1.76 2.23 9.44
N ALA A 94 -1.12 3.10 8.67
CA ALA A 94 -1.79 4.20 7.97
C ALA A 94 -1.53 4.07 6.47
N ASP A 95 -2.59 4.15 5.66
CA ASP A 95 -2.52 4.09 4.21
C ASP A 95 -2.92 5.41 3.58
N TYR A 96 -2.21 5.79 2.52
CA TYR A 96 -2.49 6.94 1.69
C TYR A 96 -2.46 6.54 0.22
N TRP A 97 -3.42 7.05 -0.54
CA TRP A 97 -3.58 6.84 -1.97
C TRP A 97 -3.41 8.15 -2.71
N GLY A 98 -2.34 8.23 -3.50
CA GLY A 98 -2.07 9.33 -4.42
C GLY A 98 -2.76 9.08 -5.75
N GLU A 99 -3.92 9.70 -5.94
CA GLU A 99 -4.58 9.73 -7.25
C GLU A 99 -3.64 10.37 -8.28
N PRO A 100 -3.51 9.80 -9.50
CA PRO A 100 -2.69 10.39 -10.53
C PRO A 100 -3.24 11.75 -10.95
N PHE A 101 -2.34 12.74 -11.09
CA PHE A 101 -2.68 14.09 -11.53
C PHE A 101 -1.92 14.46 -12.80
N ALA A 102 -2.53 15.29 -13.65
CA ALA A 102 -1.91 15.78 -14.87
C ALA A 102 -0.81 16.80 -14.56
N ARG A 103 0.28 16.81 -15.35
CA ARG A 103 1.32 17.85 -15.26
C ARG A 103 0.72 19.22 -15.65
N PRO A 104 0.70 20.22 -14.75
CA PRO A 104 0.37 21.61 -15.05
C PRO A 104 1.22 22.19 -16.19
N GLU A 105 0.58 23.01 -17.03
CA GLU A 105 1.22 23.60 -18.21
C GLU A 105 2.40 24.49 -17.88
N TRP A 106 2.28 25.32 -16.85
CA TRP A 106 3.28 26.33 -16.48
C TRP A 106 4.64 25.73 -16.10
N ARG A 107 4.71 24.43 -15.77
CA ARG A 107 5.95 23.70 -15.48
C ARG A 107 6.33 22.68 -16.56
N ARG A 108 5.74 22.74 -17.76
CA ARG A 108 6.24 21.97 -18.92
C ARG A 108 7.61 22.50 -19.34
N GLY A 109 8.55 21.59 -19.63
CA GLY A 109 9.94 21.93 -19.93
C GLY A 109 10.82 22.29 -18.72
N LEU A 110 10.23 22.51 -17.54
CA LEU A 110 10.96 22.78 -16.29
C LEU A 110 11.28 21.52 -15.47
N SER A 111 10.87 20.35 -15.94
CA SER A 111 11.15 19.08 -15.30
C SER A 111 11.33 18.01 -16.37
N ASP A 112 12.19 17.05 -16.07
CA ASP A 112 12.23 15.79 -16.78
C ASP A 112 10.90 15.03 -16.59
N SER A 113 10.69 14.04 -17.45
CA SER A 113 9.53 13.16 -17.41
C SER A 113 9.98 11.76 -17.02
N GLU A 114 9.25 11.15 -16.09
CA GLU A 114 9.34 9.73 -15.81
C GLU A 114 8.08 9.02 -16.32
N ASP A 115 8.14 7.70 -16.43
CA ASP A 115 6.93 6.91 -16.69
C ASP A 115 5.95 7.12 -15.53
N VAL A 116 4.71 7.46 -15.85
CA VAL A 116 3.62 7.65 -14.88
C VAL A 116 3.00 6.32 -14.45
N ARG A 117 3.38 5.21 -15.11
CA ARG A 117 2.97 3.84 -14.84
C ARG A 117 4.17 2.89 -14.66
N PRO A 118 5.20 3.22 -13.87
CA PRO A 118 6.30 2.31 -13.70
C PRO A 118 5.79 1.07 -12.96
N HIS A 119 6.31 -0.10 -13.34
CA HIS A 119 5.86 -1.40 -12.81
C HIS A 119 4.39 -1.72 -13.13
N ALA A 120 3.76 -1.08 -14.13
CA ALA A 120 2.43 -1.50 -14.60
C ALA A 120 2.43 -2.95 -15.11
N ASP A 121 3.54 -3.37 -15.72
CA ASP A 121 3.73 -4.76 -16.16
C ASP A 121 3.94 -5.74 -14.98
N GLU A 122 4.24 -5.22 -13.79
CA GLU A 122 4.39 -6.01 -12.56
C GLU A 122 3.10 -6.02 -11.72
N LEU A 123 2.04 -5.30 -12.16
CA LEU A 123 0.73 -5.33 -11.53
C LEU A 123 0.11 -6.71 -11.76
N THR A 124 0.22 -7.57 -10.77
CA THR A 124 -0.47 -8.85 -10.77
C THR A 124 -1.86 -8.68 -10.15
N GLU A 125 -2.81 -9.49 -10.62
CA GLU A 125 -4.04 -9.72 -9.86
C GLU A 125 -3.67 -10.19 -8.44
N GLU A 126 -4.49 -9.78 -7.48
CA GLU A 126 -4.37 -10.20 -6.09
C GLU A 126 -4.84 -11.63 -5.87
#